data_AF-A0A6B2TNV1-F1
#
_entry.id   AF-A0A6B2TNV1-F1
#
_cell.length_a   1.000
_cell.length_b   1.000
_cell.length_c   1.000
_cell.angle_alpha   90.00
_cell.angle_beta   90.00
_cell.angle_gamma   90.00
#
_symmetry.space_group_name_H-M   'P 1'
#
loop_
_entity.id
_entity.type
_entity.pdbx_description
1 polymer ?
#
loop_
_entity_poly.entity_id
_entity_poly.type
_entity_poly.pdbx_seq_one_letter_code
_entity_poly.pdbx_strand_id
1 'polypeptide(L)'
;TWLPSLGPCLVEPLPGGWLLRPEDPGDVPRPVAATRLVLDVSSPRRWTLSVLGGAHDWTHELSPRHAELLYLLCTYRTGRTASGLAEDMFGDPARTVTVRAELSRVRRYLGGLLAHRPYRFHEDVDVDVIMPERPADLLPHSMAPAVRAARRRMIL
;
A
#
# COMPACT_ATOMS: atom_id res chain seq x y z
N THR A 1 16.67 -13.09 18.98
CA THR A 1 17.97 -12.83 19.66
C THR A 1 17.93 -13.46 21.04
N TRP A 2 19.03 -14.06 21.51
CA TRP A 2 19.08 -14.78 22.79
C TRP A 2 19.47 -13.84 23.93
N LEU A 3 18.67 -13.80 25.00
CA LEU A 3 18.93 -12.99 26.21
C LEU A 3 19.16 -13.91 27.42
N PRO A 4 20.29 -13.79 28.14
CA PRO A 4 20.73 -14.78 29.13
C PRO A 4 19.76 -15.07 30.30
N SER A 5 18.83 -14.15 30.62
CA SER A 5 17.86 -14.30 31.71
C SER A 5 16.42 -14.62 31.26
N LEU A 6 16.14 -14.60 29.94
CA LEU A 6 14.77 -14.66 29.40
C LEU A 6 14.58 -15.72 28.29
N GLY A 7 15.65 -16.35 27.81
CA GLY A 7 15.56 -17.33 26.72
C GLY A 7 15.48 -16.68 25.34
N PRO A 8 15.03 -17.40 24.30
CA PRO A 8 14.79 -16.82 22.99
C PRO A 8 13.63 -15.83 23.06
N CYS A 9 13.85 -14.61 22.59
CA CYS A 9 12.85 -13.55 22.58
C CYS A 9 12.66 -12.99 21.17
N LEU A 10 11.40 -12.73 20.83
CA LEU A 10 11.01 -11.87 19.72
C LEU A 10 11.13 -10.41 20.15
N VAL A 11 11.62 -9.59 19.24
CA VAL A 11 11.85 -8.16 19.45
C VAL A 11 10.95 -7.38 18.49
N GLU A 12 9.97 -6.67 19.02
CA GLU A 12 9.05 -5.83 18.24
C GLU A 12 9.39 -4.34 18.47
N PRO A 13 9.60 -3.53 17.41
CA PRO A 13 9.89 -2.11 17.55
C PRO A 13 8.64 -1.30 17.93
N LEU A 14 8.78 -0.37 18.88
CA LEU A 14 7.74 0.59 19.30
C LEU A 14 8.32 2.02 19.36
N PRO A 15 7.49 3.08 19.22
CA PRO A 15 7.96 4.45 19.43
C PRO A 15 8.52 4.62 20.85
N GLY A 16 9.83 4.78 20.98
CA GLY A 16 10.52 4.98 22.27
C GLY A 16 11.10 3.72 22.91
N GLY A 17 11.06 2.54 22.26
CA GLY A 17 11.68 1.34 22.81
C GLY A 17 11.37 0.06 22.04
N TRP A 18 11.60 -1.07 22.71
CA TRP A 18 11.39 -2.40 22.15
C TRP A 18 10.50 -3.21 23.08
N LEU A 19 9.55 -3.95 22.52
CA LEU A 19 8.82 -4.97 23.25
C LEU A 19 9.56 -6.31 23.09
N LEU A 20 9.92 -6.93 24.21
CA LEU A 20 10.48 -8.28 24.25
C LEU A 20 9.38 -9.24 24.65
N ARG A 21 9.08 -10.21 23.79
CA ARG A 21 8.17 -11.32 24.11
C ARG A 21 8.97 -12.62 24.22
N PRO A 22 8.86 -13.39 25.31
CA PRO A 22 9.45 -14.71 25.40
C PRO A 22 8.82 -15.61 24.33
N GLU A 23 9.66 -16.32 23.58
CA GLU A 23 9.22 -17.29 22.58
C GLU A 23 8.86 -18.60 23.31
N ASP A 24 7.57 -18.96 23.34
CA ASP A 24 7.15 -20.24 23.91
C ASP A 24 7.67 -21.38 23.01
N PRO A 25 8.26 -22.45 23.57
CA PRO A 25 8.76 -23.59 22.80
C PRO A 25 7.57 -24.37 22.23
N GLY A 26 7.10 -23.94 21.06
CA GLY A 26 5.87 -24.40 20.42
C GLY A 26 5.25 -23.33 19.50
N ASP A 27 5.66 -22.07 19.64
CA ASP A 27 5.27 -21.00 18.73
C ASP A 27 6.06 -21.16 17.42
N VAL A 28 5.38 -21.61 16.37
CA VAL A 28 5.89 -21.51 15.00
C VAL A 28 6.14 -20.01 14.77
N PRO A 29 7.31 -19.55 14.24
CA PRO A 29 7.58 -18.13 14.07
C PRO A 29 6.41 -17.45 13.35
N ARG A 30 5.56 -16.78 14.13
CA ARG A 30 4.46 -16.02 13.56
C ARG A 30 5.14 -14.88 12.82
N PRO A 31 4.89 -14.68 11.52
CA PRO A 31 5.47 -13.56 10.81
C PRO A 31 5.21 -12.31 11.65
N VAL A 32 6.28 -11.58 12.00
CA VAL A 32 6.23 -10.27 12.67
C VAL A 32 5.06 -9.54 12.04
N ALA A 33 4.04 -9.18 12.84
CA ALA A 33 2.73 -8.76 12.32
C ALA A 33 2.91 -7.80 11.14
N ALA A 34 2.75 -8.33 9.92
CA ALA A 34 3.03 -7.59 8.71
C ALA A 34 2.00 -6.45 8.68
N THR A 35 2.47 -5.21 8.57
CA THR A 35 1.55 -4.09 8.47
C THR A 35 0.67 -4.34 7.24
N ARG A 36 -0.64 -4.46 7.46
CA ARG A 36 -1.59 -4.78 6.40
C ARG A 36 -2.20 -3.50 5.86
N LEU A 37 -2.06 -3.28 4.58
CA LEU A 37 -2.63 -2.17 3.85
C LEU A 37 -3.78 -2.68 2.99
N VAL A 38 -4.98 -2.18 3.25
CA VAL A 38 -6.19 -2.53 2.51
C VAL A 38 -6.63 -1.32 1.70
N LEU A 39 -6.53 -1.42 0.38
CA LEU A 39 -7.10 -0.44 -0.53
C LEU A 39 -8.50 -0.91 -0.94
N ASP A 40 -9.53 -0.20 -0.49
CA ASP A 40 -10.90 -0.46 -0.90
C ASP A 40 -11.29 0.44 -2.07
N VAL A 41 -11.47 -0.17 -3.24
CA VAL A 41 -11.98 0.45 -4.47
C VAL A 41 -13.30 -0.19 -4.92
N SER A 42 -13.99 -0.89 -4.02
CA SER A 42 -15.22 -1.63 -4.31
C SER A 42 -16.41 -0.71 -4.59
N SER A 43 -16.42 0.49 -4.02
CA SER A 43 -17.46 1.49 -4.24
C SER A 43 -17.11 2.43 -5.40
N PRO A 44 -18.09 2.83 -6.23
CA PRO A 44 -17.84 3.70 -7.38
C PRO A 44 -17.51 5.15 -7.01
N ARG A 45 -17.75 5.58 -5.76
CA ARG A 45 -17.65 6.99 -5.35
C ARG A 45 -16.89 7.23 -4.06
N ARG A 46 -16.59 6.19 -3.29
CA ARG A 46 -15.91 6.30 -2.01
C ARG A 46 -14.82 5.24 -1.95
N TRP A 47 -13.58 5.69 -1.81
CA TRP A 47 -12.42 4.81 -1.77
C TRP A 47 -11.65 5.07 -0.50
N THR A 48 -11.20 4.01 0.13
CA THR A 48 -10.50 4.13 1.40
C THR A 48 -9.21 3.35 1.37
N LEU A 49 -8.25 3.84 2.15
CA LEU A 49 -7.03 3.14 2.46
C LEU A 49 -7.01 2.90 3.96
N SER A 50 -6.95 1.64 4.36
CA SER A 50 -6.82 1.24 5.76
C SER A 50 -5.44 0.64 5.99
N VAL A 51 -4.81 0.99 7.11
CA VAL A 51 -3.56 0.37 7.57
C VAL A 51 -3.85 -0.26 8.91
N LEU A 52 -3.55 -1.55 9.03
CA LEU A 52 -3.86 -2.40 10.17
C LEU A 52 -2.61 -3.12 10.67
N GLY A 53 -2.53 -3.39 11.97
CA GLY A 53 -1.42 -4.15 12.58
C GLY A 53 -0.09 -3.38 12.60
N GLY A 54 -0.11 -2.09 12.26
CA GLY A 54 1.02 -1.18 12.46
C GLY A 54 1.03 -0.57 13.86
N ALA A 55 1.73 0.56 14.04
CA ALA A 55 1.73 1.28 15.31
C ALA A 55 0.33 1.78 15.74
N HIS A 56 -0.53 2.07 14.77
CA HIS A 56 -1.93 2.43 14.97
C HIS A 56 -2.75 2.03 13.76
N ASP A 57 -3.94 1.49 13.98
CA ASP A 57 -4.90 1.18 12.93
C ASP A 57 -5.63 2.46 12.52
N TRP A 58 -5.63 2.77 11.23
CA TRP A 58 -6.31 3.96 10.72
C TRP A 58 -6.92 3.72 9.34
N THR A 59 -7.86 4.58 8.98
CA THR A 59 -8.49 4.60 7.66
C THR A 59 -8.52 6.03 7.13
N HIS A 60 -8.17 6.20 5.85
CA HIS A 60 -8.16 7.47 5.15
C HIS A 60 -9.04 7.40 3.91
N GLU A 61 -9.95 8.36 3.76
CA GLU A 61 -10.74 8.52 2.55
C GLU A 61 -9.90 9.18 1.45
N LEU A 62 -9.93 8.61 0.25
CA LEU A 62 -9.06 8.98 -0.85
C LEU A 62 -9.74 9.95 -1.81
N SER A 63 -8.96 10.93 -2.28
CA SER A 63 -9.33 11.67 -3.49
C SER A 63 -9.28 10.75 -4.71
N PRO A 64 -9.98 11.06 -5.82
CA PRO A 64 -9.88 10.27 -7.05
C PRO A 64 -8.44 10.06 -7.53
N ARG A 65 -7.61 11.11 -7.43
CA ARG A 65 -6.21 11.07 -7.87
C ARG A 65 -5.36 10.17 -6.99
N HIS A 66 -5.57 10.19 -5.67
CA HIS A 66 -4.87 9.29 -4.75
C HIS A 66 -5.34 7.84 -4.93
N ALA A 67 -6.63 7.61 -5.15
CA ALA A 67 -7.18 6.28 -5.41
C ALA A 67 -6.55 5.66 -6.66
N GLU A 68 -6.43 6.41 -7.76
CA GLU A 68 -5.73 5.95 -8.97
C GLU A 68 -4.26 5.62 -8.70
N LEU A 69 -3.53 6.54 -8.05
CA LEU A 69 -2.10 6.35 -7.76
C LEU A 69 -1.86 5.12 -6.88
N LEU A 70 -2.63 4.99 -5.80
CA LEU A 70 -2.51 3.87 -4.86
C LEU A 70 -2.93 2.55 -5.50
N TYR A 71 -3.99 2.54 -6.31
CA TYR A 71 -4.39 1.36 -7.09
C TYR A 71 -3.25 0.87 -7.98
N LEU A 72 -2.58 1.77 -8.70
CA LEU A 72 -1.44 1.41 -9.55
C LEU A 72 -0.26 0.85 -8.73
N LEU A 73 0.05 1.45 -7.58
CA LEU A 73 1.12 0.96 -6.70
C LEU A 73 0.79 -0.39 -6.07
N CYS A 74 -0.47 -0.63 -5.70
CA CYS A 74 -0.93 -1.94 -5.19
C CYS A 74 -0.89 -3.00 -6.29
N THR A 75 -1.21 -2.63 -7.54
CA THR A 75 -1.20 -3.54 -8.69
C THR A 75 0.23 -3.89 -9.14
N TYR A 76 1.13 -2.90 -9.18
CA TYR A 76 2.53 -3.08 -9.59
C TYR A 76 3.44 -3.25 -8.37
N ARG A 77 3.40 -4.42 -7.73
CA ARG A 77 4.14 -4.70 -6.48
C ARG A 77 5.67 -4.58 -6.61
N THR A 78 6.23 -4.85 -7.78
CA THR A 78 7.67 -4.63 -8.07
C THR A 78 8.06 -3.15 -8.09
N GLY A 79 7.06 -2.27 -8.15
CA GLY A 79 7.18 -0.83 -8.15
C GLY A 79 7.13 -0.19 -9.53
N ARG A 80 6.95 1.13 -9.52
CA ARG A 80 6.95 1.99 -10.70
C ARG A 80 7.87 3.20 -10.55
N THR A 81 8.50 3.62 -11.65
CA THR A 81 9.26 4.87 -11.68
C THR A 81 8.30 6.07 -11.74
N ALA A 82 8.80 7.29 -11.50
CA ALA A 82 7.98 8.50 -11.66
C ALA A 82 7.42 8.66 -13.08
N SER A 83 8.25 8.36 -14.10
CA SER A 83 7.83 8.42 -15.50
C SER A 83 6.85 7.30 -15.86
N GLY A 84 7.04 6.09 -15.33
CA GLY A 84 6.09 4.98 -15.52
C GLY A 84 4.73 5.28 -14.90
N LEU A 85 4.70 5.81 -13.68
CA LEU A 85 3.45 6.29 -13.07
C LEU A 85 2.82 7.44 -13.87
N ALA A 86 3.64 8.33 -14.45
CA ALA A 86 3.12 9.45 -15.25
C ALA A 86 2.45 8.95 -16.54
N GLU A 87 3.08 7.98 -17.21
CA GLU A 87 2.47 7.25 -18.34
C GLU A 87 1.17 6.56 -17.92
N ASP A 88 1.20 5.77 -16.83
CA ASP A 88 0.05 4.99 -16.36
C ASP A 88 -1.15 5.89 -15.98
N MET A 89 -0.89 7.06 -15.39
CA MET A 89 -1.91 7.99 -14.87
C MET A 89 -2.38 9.03 -15.88
N PHE A 90 -1.51 9.43 -16.82
CA PHE A 90 -1.75 10.58 -17.69
C PHE A 90 -1.53 10.31 -19.18
N GLY A 91 -0.90 9.18 -19.54
CA GLY A 91 -0.49 8.91 -20.93
C GLY A 91 0.62 9.84 -21.42
N ASP A 92 1.34 10.45 -20.48
CA ASP A 92 2.47 11.33 -20.78
C ASP A 92 3.56 11.11 -19.72
N PRO A 93 4.70 10.50 -20.10
CA PRO A 93 5.76 10.17 -19.16
C PRO A 93 6.52 11.40 -18.67
N ALA A 94 6.35 12.57 -19.31
CA ALA A 94 6.99 13.83 -18.91
C ALA A 94 6.35 14.43 -17.65
N ARG A 95 5.13 14.02 -17.26
CA ARG A 95 4.38 14.54 -16.09
C ARG A 95 4.89 14.08 -14.73
N THR A 96 6.18 13.81 -14.62
CA THR A 96 6.84 13.32 -13.39
C THR A 96 6.74 14.28 -12.22
N VAL A 97 6.71 15.59 -12.45
CA VAL A 97 6.55 16.61 -11.39
C VAL A 97 5.18 16.47 -10.72
N THR A 98 4.12 16.31 -11.50
CA THR A 98 2.76 16.07 -10.97
C THR A 98 2.73 14.78 -10.17
N VAL A 99 3.29 13.68 -10.70
CA VAL A 99 3.36 12.39 -9.98
C VAL A 99 4.10 12.52 -8.66
N ARG A 100 5.28 13.18 -8.65
CA ARG A 100 6.06 13.38 -7.43
C ARG A 100 5.32 14.23 -6.40
N ALA A 101 4.56 15.23 -6.84
CA ALA A 101 3.73 16.02 -5.96
C ALA A 101 2.60 15.17 -5.33
N GLU A 102 1.92 14.32 -6.10
CA GLU A 102 0.91 13.39 -5.56
C GLU A 102 1.52 12.39 -4.58
N LEU A 103 2.65 11.76 -4.94
CA LEU A 103 3.39 10.85 -4.04
C LEU A 103 3.82 11.54 -2.75
N SER A 104 4.25 12.80 -2.82
CA SER A 104 4.58 13.59 -1.63
C SER A 104 3.38 13.77 -0.72
N ARG A 105 2.20 14.09 -1.28
CA ARG A 105 0.97 14.24 -0.49
C ARG A 105 0.53 12.93 0.15
N VAL A 106 0.59 11.85 -0.61
CA VAL A 106 0.27 10.49 -0.17
C VAL A 106 1.19 10.05 0.99
N ARG A 107 2.49 10.33 0.89
CA ARG A 107 3.48 10.02 1.93
C ARG A 107 3.20 10.68 3.28
N ARG A 108 2.47 11.80 3.31
CA ARG A 108 2.14 12.47 4.58
C ARG A 108 1.28 11.61 5.51
N TYR A 109 0.46 10.73 4.96
CA TYR A 109 -0.37 9.81 5.76
C TYR A 109 0.08 8.35 5.66
N LEU A 110 0.77 7.94 4.59
CA LEU A 110 1.35 6.60 4.49
C LEU A 110 2.69 6.43 5.24
N GLY A 111 3.35 7.53 5.58
CA GLY A 111 4.62 7.51 6.30
C GLY A 111 5.68 6.64 5.62
N GLY A 112 6.30 5.76 6.40
CA GLY A 112 7.39 4.88 5.99
C GLY A 112 6.99 3.66 5.15
N LEU A 113 5.71 3.47 4.82
CA LEU A 113 5.24 2.28 4.10
C LEU A 113 5.60 2.28 2.60
N LEU A 114 6.01 3.42 2.06
CA LEU A 114 6.37 3.57 0.64
C LEU A 114 7.88 3.71 0.44
N ALA A 115 8.48 2.68 -0.16
CA ALA A 115 9.85 2.71 -0.65
C ALA A 115 10.01 3.68 -1.83
N HIS A 116 11.25 4.12 -2.05
CA HIS A 116 11.61 5.03 -3.12
C HIS A 116 12.46 4.31 -4.19
N ARG A 117 12.18 4.63 -5.47
CA ARG A 117 12.95 4.20 -6.67
C ARG A 117 13.22 2.68 -6.76
N PRO A 118 12.34 1.92 -7.44
CA PRO A 118 11.01 2.32 -7.90
C PRO A 118 10.05 2.55 -6.72
N TYR A 119 9.06 3.42 -6.89
CA TYR A 119 8.00 3.63 -5.90
C TYR A 119 7.18 2.36 -5.75
N ARG A 120 7.13 1.82 -4.53
CA ARG A 120 6.41 0.59 -4.16
C ARG A 120 6.12 0.58 -2.67
N PHE A 121 5.21 -0.27 -2.23
CA PHE A 121 5.12 -0.63 -0.81
C PHE A 121 6.31 -1.52 -0.42
N HIS A 122 6.75 -1.43 0.84
CA HIS A 122 7.79 -2.33 1.33
C HIS A 122 7.32 -3.79 1.32
N GLU A 123 8.27 -4.73 1.27
CA GLU A 123 8.00 -6.17 1.13
C GLU A 123 7.35 -6.77 2.38
N ASP A 124 7.57 -6.15 3.53
CA ASP A 124 6.95 -6.45 4.82
C ASP A 124 5.54 -5.87 4.98
N VAL A 125 5.04 -5.13 3.98
CA VAL A 125 3.66 -4.64 3.93
C VAL A 125 2.82 -5.62 3.13
N ASP A 126 1.88 -6.28 3.82
CA ASP A 126 0.85 -7.05 3.15
C ASP A 126 -0.14 -6.07 2.51
N VAL A 127 -0.43 -6.24 1.22
CA VAL A 127 -1.29 -5.29 0.48
C VAL A 127 -2.42 -6.06 -0.17
N ASP A 128 -3.63 -5.70 0.23
CA ASP A 128 -4.88 -6.18 -0.32
C ASP A 128 -5.61 -5.08 -1.06
N VAL A 129 -6.30 -5.48 -2.13
CA VAL A 129 -7.19 -4.59 -2.87
C VAL A 129 -8.58 -5.19 -2.88
N ILE A 130 -9.54 -4.52 -2.28
CA ILE A 130 -10.95 -4.89 -2.38
C ILE A 130 -11.47 -4.31 -3.69
N MET A 131 -11.67 -5.21 -4.66
CA MET A 131 -12.14 -4.87 -5.99
C MET A 131 -13.67 -4.77 -6.03
N PRO A 132 -14.25 -3.96 -6.94
CA PRO A 132 -15.69 -3.94 -7.15
C PRO A 132 -16.17 -5.24 -7.80
N GLU A 133 -17.43 -5.61 -7.56
CA GLU A 133 -18.07 -6.78 -8.20
C GLU A 133 -18.10 -6.65 -9.72
N ARG A 134 -18.38 -5.44 -10.23
CA ARG A 134 -18.40 -5.16 -11.66
C ARG A 134 -17.13 -4.43 -12.06
N PRO A 135 -16.41 -4.90 -13.09
CA PRO A 135 -15.23 -4.20 -13.62
C PRO A 135 -15.48 -2.73 -13.99
N ALA A 136 -16.69 -2.41 -14.47
CA ALA A 136 -17.05 -1.03 -14.84
C ALA A 136 -17.01 -0.05 -13.65
N ASP A 137 -17.19 -0.54 -12.43
CA ASP A 137 -17.26 0.25 -11.20
C ASP A 137 -15.88 0.52 -10.60
N LEU A 138 -14.80 -0.03 -11.17
CA LEU A 138 -13.44 0.29 -10.75
C LEU A 138 -13.08 1.72 -11.15
N LEU A 139 -13.09 2.64 -10.18
CA LEU A 139 -12.74 4.05 -10.37
C LEU A 139 -13.41 4.62 -11.64
N PRO A 140 -14.76 4.64 -11.72
CA PRO A 140 -15.49 4.71 -12.97
C PRO A 140 -15.22 6.01 -13.76
N HIS A 141 -14.95 7.10 -13.04
CA HIS A 141 -14.64 8.41 -13.58
C HIS A 141 -13.15 8.65 -13.85
N SER A 142 -12.29 7.66 -13.59
CA SER A 142 -10.86 7.76 -13.85
C SER A 142 -10.58 7.80 -15.36
N MET A 143 -9.79 8.80 -15.75
CA MET A 143 -9.26 8.90 -17.12
C MET A 143 -7.84 8.34 -17.25
N ALA A 144 -7.26 7.80 -16.18
CA ALA A 144 -5.93 7.20 -16.20
C ALA A 144 -5.88 6.04 -17.21
N PRO A 145 -4.96 6.04 -18.19
CA PRO A 145 -4.87 4.99 -19.20
C PRO A 145 -4.77 3.58 -18.60
N ALA A 146 -3.96 3.41 -17.56
CA ALA A 146 -3.77 2.10 -16.91
C ALA A 146 -5.03 1.62 -16.18
N VAL A 147 -5.81 2.51 -15.55
CA VAL A 147 -7.08 2.15 -14.90
C VAL A 147 -8.14 1.77 -15.93
N ARG A 148 -8.23 2.51 -17.04
CA ARG A 148 -9.12 2.15 -18.17
C ARG A 148 -8.71 0.82 -18.81
N ALA A 149 -7.42 0.54 -18.89
CA ALA A 149 -6.93 -0.75 -19.37
C ALA A 149 -7.27 -1.88 -18.39
N ALA A 150 -7.11 -1.67 -17.08
CA ALA A 150 -7.46 -2.64 -16.05
C ALA A 150 -8.95 -3.03 -16.10
N ARG A 151 -9.84 -2.04 -16.19
CA ARG A 151 -11.29 -2.29 -16.37
C ARG A 151 -11.60 -3.19 -17.56
N ARG A 152 -10.93 -2.96 -18.70
CA ARG A 152 -11.12 -3.79 -19.91
C ARG A 152 -10.58 -5.20 -19.75
N ARG A 153 -9.44 -5.36 -19.05
CA ARG A 153 -8.82 -6.68 -18.83
C ARG A 153 -9.65 -7.58 -17.91
N MET A 154 -10.36 -7.01 -16.94
CA MET A 154 -11.23 -7.77 -16.03
C MET A 154 -12.54 -8.26 -16.67
N ILE A 155 -12.84 -7.85 -17.91
CA ILE A 155 -14.04 -8.29 -18.66
C ILE A 155 -13.73 -9.53 -19.51
N LEU A 156 -12.45 -9.80 -19.78
CA LEU A 156 -11.96 -10.94 -20.56
C LEU A 156 -11.65 -12.12 -19.64
#